data_AF-A0AAW0HAI8-F1
#
_entry.id   AF-A0AAW0HAI8-F1
#
_cell.length_a   1.000
_cell.length_b   1.000
_cell.length_c   1.000
_cell.angle_alpha   90.00
_cell.angle_beta   90.00
_cell.angle_gamma   90.00
#
_symmetry.space_group_name_H-M   'P 1'
#
loop_
_entity.id
_entity.type
_entity.pdbx_description
1 polymer ?
#
loop_
_entity_poly.entity_id
_entity_poly.type
_entity_poly.pdbx_seq_one_letter_code
_entity_poly.pdbx_strand_id
1 'polypeptide(L)'
;MTRKWRDNSLVQLVRLFLIDEVHIIKDENRGPTLEVVVSRMKTVQSSSRALQNDSPVPMRFVAVSATIPNAEDIAEWLSDGERPAVCLKMDESHRPVKLQKVVLGFPCGSNQTEFKFDLALNYKVYSVIRTYSDQKPTLVFCATRKGVQQAASVLVKDAKFIISMGQKLRLQKSAYSIRDSKLKDVVVYGVGYHHAGLELSDRKLVEELFTSGDLPVLFTTSTLAMGVNLPAHLVVIKSTMHYIGGMFEEYSETDILQMIGRAGRPQFDTTATAVIMTRLSTREKYVQMLACNDTVESSLHRHLIEHLNAEIVLHTITDVNIALDWIRSTLLYIRVLKNPSHYGSPHVSWRLSDQLALDQRIEWGFSVTSSRFSAIELSYSSSRPLPSLSPSPPGFVSGLNKDGIEAKLQELCLKNLKDLSSLDLIKMDEDAYFKPTGQRIAVVPLSAVICLSTTIPVKIEWYCDGPGERADSGERDQEIDCAYNSAGPGISMIASCSEFLDVQLRTSEKRALNTLNKDPNRITIRYGNYTDWIKLQRFYLVK
;
A
#
# COMPACT_ATOMS: atom_id res chain seq x y z
N MET A 1 3.17 4.55 -17.63
CA MET A 1 3.16 5.71 -18.57
C MET A 1 4.51 6.41 -18.66
N THR A 2 5.06 6.97 -17.58
CA THR A 2 6.33 7.75 -17.61
C THR A 2 7.59 6.91 -17.82
N ARG A 3 7.55 5.58 -17.62
CA ARG A 3 8.67 4.68 -17.90
C ARG A 3 9.14 4.74 -19.36
N LYS A 4 8.21 4.68 -20.33
CA LYS A 4 8.52 4.80 -21.77
C LYS A 4 8.48 6.24 -22.29
N TRP A 5 9.03 7.19 -21.53
CA TRP A 5 8.96 8.62 -21.88
C TRP A 5 9.72 8.97 -23.16
N ARG A 6 10.75 8.21 -23.54
CA ARG A 6 11.47 8.39 -24.82
C ARG A 6 10.59 8.07 -26.03
N ASP A 7 9.77 7.04 -25.91
CA ASP A 7 8.82 6.60 -26.95
C ASP A 7 7.50 7.37 -26.93
N ASN A 8 7.23 8.09 -25.83
CA ASN A 8 5.98 8.78 -25.60
C ASN A 8 6.16 10.31 -25.66
N SER A 9 5.93 10.86 -26.85
CA SER A 9 6.02 12.30 -27.11
C SER A 9 5.13 13.15 -26.19
N LEU A 10 4.00 12.62 -25.71
CA LEU A 10 3.11 13.35 -24.79
C LEU A 10 3.80 13.68 -23.45
N VAL A 11 4.64 12.78 -22.94
CA VAL A 11 5.35 13.00 -21.67
C VAL A 11 6.36 14.14 -21.81
N GLN A 12 6.99 14.26 -22.98
CA GLN A 12 7.97 15.32 -23.29
C GLN A 12 7.30 16.69 -23.47
N LEU A 13 6.00 16.73 -23.79
CA LEU A 13 5.23 17.97 -23.92
C LEU A 13 4.74 18.54 -22.59
N VAL A 14 4.86 17.78 -21.49
CA VAL A 14 4.38 18.22 -20.17
C VAL A 14 5.17 19.43 -19.69
N ARG A 15 4.45 20.52 -19.37
CA ARG A 15 5.03 21.76 -18.82
C ARG A 15 4.69 22.02 -17.36
N LEU A 16 3.71 21.31 -16.80
CA LEU A 16 3.31 21.39 -15.39
C LEU A 16 3.19 19.96 -14.83
N PHE A 17 3.90 19.69 -13.74
CA PHE A 17 3.83 18.45 -13.00
C PHE A 17 3.33 18.73 -11.58
N LEU A 18 2.05 18.43 -11.33
CA LEU A 18 1.38 18.64 -10.04
C LEU A 18 1.42 17.33 -9.24
N ILE A 19 1.96 17.41 -8.03
CA ILE A 19 2.07 16.30 -7.08
C ILE A 19 1.19 16.65 -5.89
N ASP A 20 0.10 15.92 -5.73
CA ASP A 20 -0.79 16.06 -4.57
C ASP A 20 -0.41 15.02 -3.50
N GLU A 21 -0.66 15.36 -2.24
CA GLU A 21 -0.37 14.52 -1.07
C GLU A 21 1.07 13.99 -0.97
N VAL A 22 2.07 14.87 -1.15
CA VAL A 22 3.50 14.47 -1.13
C VAL A 22 3.92 13.72 0.14
N HIS A 23 3.27 13.96 1.28
CA HIS A 23 3.53 13.19 2.51
C HIS A 23 3.30 11.68 2.37
N ILE A 24 2.58 11.21 1.34
CA ILE A 24 2.46 9.77 1.00
C ILE A 24 3.83 9.12 0.76
N ILE A 25 4.89 9.90 0.50
CA ILE A 25 6.27 9.40 0.46
C ILE A 25 6.65 8.60 1.72
N LYS A 26 6.05 8.91 2.89
CA LYS A 26 6.27 8.17 4.15
C LYS A 26 5.77 6.71 4.08
N ASP A 27 4.85 6.39 3.17
CA ASP A 27 4.36 5.03 2.95
C ASP A 27 5.45 4.15 2.35
N GLU A 28 5.73 3.01 2.99
CA GLU A 28 6.85 2.14 2.61
C GLU A 28 6.70 1.55 1.21
N ASN A 29 5.47 1.27 0.76
CA ASN A 29 5.19 0.61 -0.51
C ASN A 29 4.94 1.61 -1.64
N ARG A 30 4.14 2.65 -1.38
CA ARG A 30 3.73 3.65 -2.38
C ARG A 30 4.73 4.78 -2.53
N GLY A 31 5.42 5.15 -1.46
CA GLY A 31 6.39 6.24 -1.42
C GLY A 31 7.53 6.10 -2.44
N PRO A 32 8.21 4.93 -2.52
CA PRO A 32 9.28 4.70 -3.50
C PRO A 32 8.84 4.93 -4.94
N THR A 33 7.62 4.49 -5.29
CA THR A 33 7.08 4.67 -6.64
C THR A 33 6.83 6.15 -6.94
N LEU A 34 6.24 6.90 -6.01
CA LEU A 34 6.03 8.35 -6.16
C LEU A 34 7.38 9.08 -6.34
N GLU A 35 8.34 8.79 -5.47
CA GLU A 35 9.68 9.37 -5.51
C GLU A 35 10.38 9.12 -6.85
N VAL A 36 10.34 7.89 -7.36
CA VAL A 36 10.94 7.52 -8.63
C VAL A 36 10.23 8.18 -9.82
N VAL A 37 8.90 8.32 -9.77
CA VAL A 37 8.17 9.04 -10.82
C VAL A 37 8.58 10.51 -10.89
N VAL A 38 8.68 11.18 -9.73
CA VAL A 38 9.11 12.58 -9.66
C VAL A 38 10.54 12.74 -10.17
N SER A 39 11.46 11.91 -9.68
CA SER A 39 12.87 11.95 -10.07
C SER A 39 13.04 11.69 -11.58
N ARG A 40 12.26 10.76 -12.15
CA ARG A 40 12.23 10.51 -13.59
C ARG A 40 11.77 11.72 -14.39
N MET A 41 10.73 12.43 -13.95
CA MET A 41 10.25 13.63 -14.63
C MET A 41 11.31 14.75 -14.64
N LYS A 42 12.16 14.85 -13.61
CA LYS A 42 13.33 15.74 -13.60
C LYS A 42 14.37 15.30 -14.64
N THR A 43 14.61 14.00 -14.80
CA THR A 43 15.47 13.46 -15.86
C THR A 43 14.93 13.83 -17.25
N VAL A 44 13.61 13.67 -17.49
CA VAL A 44 12.97 14.04 -18.78
C VAL A 44 13.20 15.52 -19.11
N GLN A 45 13.04 16.40 -18.12
CA GLN A 45 13.32 17.84 -18.29
C GLN A 45 14.78 18.10 -18.66
N SER A 46 15.72 17.42 -17.99
CA SER A 46 17.16 17.60 -18.22
C SER A 46 17.57 17.13 -19.62
N SER A 47 17.04 16.00 -20.09
CA SER A 47 17.27 15.52 -21.46
C SER A 47 16.64 16.42 -22.52
N SER A 48 15.46 16.98 -22.25
CA SER A 48 14.78 17.89 -23.19
C SER A 48 15.53 19.22 -23.35
N ARG A 49 16.17 19.71 -22.27
CA ARG A 49 17.05 20.89 -22.33
C ARG A 49 18.30 20.65 -23.19
N ALA A 50 18.91 19.47 -23.09
CA ALA A 50 20.10 19.13 -23.86
C ALA A 50 19.86 19.04 -25.39
N LEU A 51 18.63 18.78 -25.80
CA LEU A 51 18.24 18.65 -27.23
C LEU A 51 17.74 19.97 -27.85
N GLN A 52 17.36 20.97 -27.06
CA GLN A 52 16.82 22.24 -27.54
C GLN A 52 17.83 23.36 -27.32
N ASN A 53 18.48 23.81 -28.42
CA ASN A 53 19.39 24.97 -28.43
C ASN A 53 18.69 26.32 -28.21
N ASP A 54 17.36 26.34 -28.11
CA ASP A 54 16.56 27.55 -28.03
C ASP A 54 15.67 27.52 -26.77
N SER A 55 16.00 28.39 -25.81
CA SER A 55 15.20 28.78 -24.62
C SER A 55 14.15 27.76 -24.12
N PRO A 56 14.54 26.55 -23.66
CA PRO A 56 13.58 25.52 -23.29
C PRO A 56 12.77 25.96 -22.05
N VAL A 57 11.46 26.14 -22.22
CA VAL A 57 10.56 26.43 -21.08
C VAL A 57 10.61 25.25 -20.10
N PRO A 58 11.12 25.42 -18.87
CA PRO A 58 11.27 24.29 -17.96
C PRO A 58 9.92 23.75 -17.50
N MET A 59 9.87 22.46 -17.20
CA MET A 59 8.72 21.85 -16.55
C MET A 59 8.57 22.46 -15.14
N ARG A 60 7.39 22.98 -14.83
CA ARG A 60 7.08 23.52 -13.50
C ARG A 60 6.62 22.39 -12.59
N PHE A 61 7.31 22.18 -11.48
CA PHE A 61 6.86 21.30 -10.41
C PHE A 61 6.02 22.09 -9.41
N VAL A 62 4.87 21.53 -9.03
CA VAL A 62 4.02 22.05 -7.94
C VAL A 62 3.70 20.88 -7.03
N ALA A 63 4.13 20.97 -5.78
CA ALA A 63 3.92 19.96 -4.76
C ALA A 63 2.95 20.50 -3.71
N VAL A 64 1.92 19.71 -3.39
CA VAL A 64 0.93 20.00 -2.36
C VAL A 64 0.91 18.84 -1.37
N SER A 65 0.80 19.15 -0.10
CA SER A 65 0.75 18.14 0.95
C SER A 65 0.07 18.69 2.20
N ALA A 66 -0.47 17.80 3.04
CA ALA A 66 -0.61 18.05 4.46
C ALA A 66 0.73 18.51 5.09
N THR A 67 0.65 19.11 6.29
CA THR A 67 1.80 19.70 6.98
C THR A 67 2.95 18.69 7.16
N ILE A 68 4.12 19.02 6.60
CA ILE A 68 5.36 18.23 6.73
C ILE A 68 6.40 19.07 7.49
N PRO A 69 7.00 18.57 8.58
CA PRO A 69 8.02 19.29 9.35
C PRO A 69 9.24 19.69 8.51
N ASN A 70 9.71 18.79 7.65
CA ASN A 70 10.89 18.96 6.80
C ASN A 70 10.54 19.27 5.33
N ALA A 71 9.53 20.12 5.11
CA ALA A 71 9.11 20.52 3.76
C ALA A 71 10.22 21.19 2.92
N GLU A 72 11.25 21.75 3.56
CA GLU A 72 12.44 22.28 2.89
C GLU A 72 13.24 21.19 2.19
N ASP A 73 13.27 19.97 2.72
CA ASP A 73 13.97 18.85 2.10
C ASP A 73 13.27 18.41 0.82
N ILE A 74 11.94 18.46 0.83
CA ILE A 74 11.12 18.22 -0.37
C ILE A 74 11.37 19.32 -1.39
N ALA A 75 11.45 20.59 -0.95
CA ALA A 75 11.75 21.71 -1.84
C ALA A 75 13.17 21.59 -2.45
N GLU A 76 14.17 21.22 -1.64
CA GLU A 76 15.53 20.95 -2.09
C GLU A 76 15.55 19.81 -3.12
N TRP A 77 14.83 18.71 -2.84
CA TRP A 77 14.69 17.60 -3.77
C TRP A 77 14.03 18.00 -5.09
N LEU A 78 13.00 18.86 -5.07
CA LEU A 78 12.31 19.33 -6.28
C LEU A 78 13.05 20.44 -7.04
N SER A 79 14.12 21.01 -6.46
CA SER A 79 14.91 22.06 -7.09
C SER A 79 15.69 21.52 -8.29
N ASP A 80 15.95 22.38 -9.28
CA ASP A 80 16.67 22.06 -10.51
C ASP A 80 18.13 22.56 -10.52
N GLY A 81 18.67 22.91 -9.34
CA GLY A 81 20.03 23.42 -9.14
C GLY A 81 20.24 24.88 -9.54
N GLU A 82 19.51 25.36 -10.55
CA GLU A 82 19.53 26.76 -11.00
C GLU A 82 18.48 27.62 -10.28
N ARG A 83 17.31 27.04 -10.00
CA ARG A 83 16.19 27.73 -9.36
C ARG A 83 15.76 26.94 -8.12
N PRO A 84 15.96 27.50 -6.91
CA PRO A 84 15.46 26.86 -5.70
C PRO A 84 13.93 26.81 -5.74
N ALA A 85 13.35 25.69 -5.31
CA ALA A 85 11.92 25.58 -5.16
C ALA A 85 11.43 26.48 -4.02
N VAL A 86 10.33 27.20 -4.26
CA VAL A 86 9.70 28.02 -3.23
C VAL A 86 8.93 27.11 -2.27
N CYS A 87 9.35 27.07 -1.01
CA CYS A 87 8.66 26.33 0.05
C CYS A 87 7.70 27.25 0.81
N LEU A 88 6.41 26.91 0.81
CA LEU A 88 5.40 27.61 1.60
C LEU A 88 4.92 26.67 2.70
N LYS A 89 5.28 26.97 3.95
CA LYS A 89 4.83 26.23 5.11
C LYS A 89 3.56 26.84 5.67
N MET A 90 2.50 26.03 5.69
CA MET A 90 1.24 26.35 6.34
C MET A 90 1.08 25.43 7.53
N ASP A 91 0.90 26.00 8.72
CA ASP A 91 0.56 25.24 9.91
C ASP A 91 -0.97 25.06 10.03
N GLU A 92 -1.41 24.34 11.06
CA GLU A 92 -2.85 24.15 11.36
C GLU A 92 -3.58 25.48 11.64
N SER A 93 -2.85 26.57 11.92
CA SER A 93 -3.44 27.90 12.11
C SER A 93 -3.97 28.48 10.79
N HIS A 94 -3.56 27.96 9.63
CA HIS A 94 -4.08 28.37 8.32
C HIS A 94 -5.31 27.56 7.88
N ARG A 95 -5.70 26.51 8.62
CA ARG A 95 -6.88 25.70 8.30
C ARG A 95 -8.15 26.58 8.39
N PRO A 96 -8.97 26.68 7.31
CA PRO A 96 -10.17 27.52 7.32
C PRO A 96 -11.19 27.12 8.39
N VAL A 97 -11.28 25.83 8.69
CA VAL A 97 -12.08 25.28 9.79
C VAL A 97 -11.14 24.71 10.84
N LYS A 98 -11.13 25.28 12.04
CA LYS A 98 -10.21 24.84 13.11
C LYS A 98 -10.56 23.42 13.55
N LEU A 99 -9.57 22.53 13.53
CA LEU A 99 -9.77 21.13 13.90
C LEU A 99 -9.29 20.86 15.32
N GLN A 100 -10.21 20.47 16.19
CA GLN A 100 -9.84 19.87 17.46
C GLN A 100 -9.60 18.37 17.27
N LYS A 101 -8.39 17.91 17.57
CA LYS A 101 -8.01 16.49 17.50
C LYS A 101 -7.98 15.91 18.92
N VAL A 102 -8.78 14.87 19.19
CA VAL A 102 -8.91 14.26 20.52
C VAL A 102 -8.62 12.76 20.44
N VAL A 103 -7.77 12.26 21.35
CA VAL A 103 -7.50 10.82 21.47
C VAL A 103 -8.00 10.30 22.82
N LEU A 104 -8.97 9.41 22.76
CA LEU A 104 -9.59 8.77 23.92
C LEU A 104 -9.09 7.33 24.04
N GLY A 105 -8.41 7.06 25.16
CA GLY A 105 -7.96 5.72 25.53
C GLY A 105 -9.03 5.00 26.34
N PHE A 106 -9.39 3.78 25.93
CA PHE A 106 -10.34 2.92 26.62
C PHE A 106 -9.63 1.70 27.24
N PRO A 107 -10.01 1.28 28.46
CA PRO A 107 -9.46 0.08 29.06
C PRO A 107 -9.67 -1.16 28.18
N CYS A 108 -8.62 -1.95 27.99
CA CYS A 108 -8.65 -3.24 27.29
C CYS A 108 -7.98 -4.26 28.19
N GLY A 109 -8.69 -5.32 28.57
CA GLY A 109 -8.12 -6.38 29.40
C GLY A 109 -7.05 -7.17 28.63
N SER A 110 -6.04 -7.69 29.33
CA SER A 110 -4.94 -8.46 28.72
C SER A 110 -5.40 -9.69 27.90
N ASN A 111 -6.54 -10.29 28.27
CA ASN A 111 -7.14 -11.44 27.57
C ASN A 111 -8.27 -11.06 26.60
N GLN A 112 -8.50 -9.76 26.37
CA GLN A 112 -9.56 -9.28 25.49
C GLN A 112 -9.05 -9.25 24.04
N THR A 113 -9.78 -9.90 23.14
CA THR A 113 -9.46 -9.86 21.70
C THR A 113 -9.82 -8.51 21.09
N GLU A 114 -9.17 -8.14 19.98
CA GLU A 114 -9.47 -6.91 19.23
C GLU A 114 -10.95 -6.78 18.87
N PHE A 115 -11.58 -7.89 18.47
CA PHE A 115 -13.00 -7.94 18.18
C PHE A 115 -13.87 -7.58 19.41
N LYS A 116 -13.53 -8.10 20.59
CA LYS A 116 -14.27 -7.80 21.83
C LYS A 116 -14.06 -6.35 22.26
N PHE A 117 -12.85 -5.82 22.08
CA PHE A 117 -12.56 -4.41 22.33
C PHE A 117 -13.39 -3.51 21.42
N ASP A 118 -13.36 -3.76 20.10
CA ASP A 118 -14.13 -3.01 19.10
C ASP A 118 -15.64 -3.01 19.40
N LEU A 119 -16.19 -4.17 19.80
CA LEU A 119 -17.60 -4.29 20.16
C LEU A 119 -17.96 -3.47 21.41
N ALA A 120 -17.08 -3.44 22.42
CA ALA A 120 -17.28 -2.67 23.64
C ALA A 120 -17.35 -1.15 23.35
N LEU A 121 -16.60 -0.68 22.34
CA LEU A 121 -16.62 0.72 21.94
C LEU A 121 -17.99 1.18 21.40
N ASN A 122 -18.82 0.28 20.86
CA ASN A 122 -20.16 0.64 20.35
C ASN A 122 -21.01 1.34 21.42
N TYR A 123 -20.91 0.89 22.67
CA TYR A 123 -21.63 1.47 23.82
C TYR A 123 -21.01 2.77 24.34
N LYS A 124 -19.84 3.18 23.81
CA LYS A 124 -19.16 4.43 24.16
C LYS A 124 -19.32 5.51 23.09
N VAL A 125 -19.71 5.13 21.87
CA VAL A 125 -19.90 6.08 20.76
C VAL A 125 -20.90 7.17 21.15
N TYR A 126 -22.03 6.84 21.77
CA TYR A 126 -23.05 7.84 22.12
C TYR A 126 -22.51 8.94 23.05
N SER A 127 -21.70 8.58 24.05
CA SER A 127 -21.12 9.59 24.96
C SER A 127 -20.12 10.49 24.25
N VAL A 128 -19.35 9.94 23.29
CA VAL A 128 -18.44 10.73 22.45
C VAL A 128 -19.24 11.71 21.58
N ILE A 129 -20.28 11.24 20.89
CA ILE A 129 -21.14 12.10 20.06
C ILE A 129 -21.73 13.22 20.90
N ARG A 130 -22.33 12.91 22.06
CA ARG A 130 -22.94 13.90 22.96
C ARG A 130 -21.95 14.97 23.43
N THR A 131 -20.67 14.62 23.55
CA THR A 131 -19.63 15.53 24.07
C THR A 131 -19.08 16.46 22.99
N TYR A 132 -18.93 15.97 21.75
CA TYR A 132 -18.12 16.65 20.73
C TYR A 132 -18.88 17.03 19.45
N SER A 133 -20.15 16.65 19.30
CA SER A 133 -20.87 16.88 18.04
C SER A 133 -21.51 18.25 17.93
N ASP A 134 -21.73 18.96 19.04
CA ASP A 134 -22.52 20.20 19.08
C ASP A 134 -23.89 20.09 18.37
N GLN A 135 -24.50 18.89 18.41
CA GLN A 135 -25.73 18.54 17.70
C GLN A 135 -25.65 18.67 16.16
N LYS A 136 -24.43 18.66 15.61
CA LYS A 136 -24.15 18.70 14.17
C LYS A 136 -23.85 17.32 13.58
N PRO A 137 -23.84 17.16 12.24
CA PRO A 137 -23.67 15.86 11.60
C PRO A 137 -22.36 15.18 12.00
N THR A 138 -22.46 13.90 12.33
CA THR A 138 -21.35 13.07 12.80
C THR A 138 -21.09 11.90 11.86
N LEU A 139 -19.83 11.73 11.48
CA LEU A 139 -19.36 10.58 10.69
C LEU A 139 -18.53 9.66 11.59
N VAL A 140 -18.92 8.38 11.71
CA VAL A 140 -18.21 7.39 12.53
C VAL A 140 -17.59 6.31 11.66
N PHE A 141 -16.26 6.25 11.60
CA PHE A 141 -15.52 5.21 10.91
C PHE A 141 -15.43 3.94 11.75
N CYS A 142 -15.75 2.78 11.16
CA CYS A 142 -15.58 1.45 11.74
C CYS A 142 -14.80 0.54 10.80
N ALA A 143 -14.10 -0.44 11.36
CA ALA A 143 -13.24 -1.33 10.59
C ALA A 143 -13.96 -2.28 9.63
N THR A 144 -15.20 -2.69 9.92
CA THR A 144 -15.87 -3.76 9.14
C THR A 144 -17.31 -3.42 8.77
N ARG A 145 -17.79 -4.06 7.69
CA ARG A 145 -19.19 -3.99 7.24
C ARG A 145 -20.17 -4.39 8.35
N LYS A 146 -19.86 -5.45 9.11
CA LYS A 146 -20.67 -5.87 10.25
C LYS A 146 -20.56 -4.87 11.42
N GLY A 147 -19.38 -4.29 11.62
CA GLY A 147 -19.14 -3.29 12.66
C GLY A 147 -20.00 -2.04 12.48
N VAL A 148 -20.12 -1.50 11.26
CA VAL A 148 -21.01 -0.33 11.02
C VAL A 148 -22.48 -0.67 11.28
N GLN A 149 -22.95 -1.86 10.88
CA GLN A 149 -24.32 -2.31 11.12
C GLN A 149 -24.60 -2.44 12.63
N GLN A 150 -23.71 -3.13 13.36
CA GLN A 150 -23.86 -3.35 14.79
C GLN A 150 -23.79 -2.05 15.59
N ALA A 151 -22.85 -1.16 15.25
CA ALA A 151 -22.70 0.12 15.93
C ALA A 151 -23.95 1.01 15.72
N ALA A 152 -24.50 1.06 14.50
CA ALA A 152 -25.74 1.77 14.21
C ALA A 152 -26.93 1.21 15.01
N SER A 153 -27.09 -0.13 15.03
CA SER A 153 -28.18 -0.77 15.79
C SER A 153 -28.07 -0.58 17.31
N VAL A 154 -26.85 -0.48 17.86
CA VAL A 154 -26.65 -0.14 19.28
C VAL A 154 -26.99 1.34 19.51
N LEU A 155 -26.49 2.24 18.67
CA LEU A 155 -26.71 3.68 18.84
C LEU A 155 -28.20 4.04 18.85
N VAL A 156 -29.01 3.45 17.97
CA VAL A 156 -30.46 3.73 17.90
C VAL A 156 -31.21 3.33 19.18
N LYS A 157 -30.70 2.36 19.95
CA LYS A 157 -31.31 1.95 21.23
C LYS A 157 -30.99 2.93 22.36
N ASP A 158 -29.78 3.47 22.33
CA ASP A 158 -29.23 4.28 23.42
C ASP A 158 -29.42 5.80 23.18
N ALA A 159 -29.57 6.22 21.93
CA ALA A 159 -29.61 7.62 21.53
C ALA A 159 -31.00 8.07 21.05
N LYS A 160 -31.41 9.26 21.49
CA LYS A 160 -32.57 9.98 20.94
C LYS A 160 -32.10 11.29 20.35
N PHE A 161 -32.05 11.36 19.02
CA PHE A 161 -31.72 12.57 18.30
C PHE A 161 -32.95 13.47 18.15
N ILE A 162 -32.72 14.78 18.13
CA ILE A 162 -33.77 15.77 17.85
C ILE A 162 -34.04 15.71 16.35
N ILE A 163 -35.22 15.21 15.98
CA ILE A 163 -35.63 15.04 14.59
C ILE A 163 -36.96 15.77 14.41
N SER A 164 -37.01 16.70 13.46
CA SER A 164 -38.25 17.43 13.15
C SER A 164 -39.30 16.50 12.54
N MET A 165 -40.58 16.83 12.65
CA MET A 165 -41.65 16.01 12.06
C MET A 165 -41.48 15.85 10.53
N GLY A 166 -41.08 16.92 9.84
CA GLY A 166 -40.80 16.89 8.40
C GLY A 166 -39.63 15.96 8.05
N GLN A 167 -38.54 16.02 8.84
CA GLN A 167 -37.39 15.13 8.69
C GLN A 167 -37.77 13.67 8.93
N LYS A 168 -38.56 13.39 9.97
CA LYS A 168 -39.07 12.04 10.26
C LYS A 168 -39.88 11.47 9.10
N LEU A 169 -40.76 12.27 8.50
CA LEU A 169 -41.54 11.85 7.32
C LEU A 169 -40.65 11.56 6.11
N ARG A 170 -39.62 12.39 5.85
CA ARG A 170 -38.65 12.13 4.78
C ARG A 170 -37.88 10.82 5.01
N LEU A 171 -37.36 10.61 6.22
CA LEU A 171 -36.65 9.38 6.58
C LEU A 171 -37.55 8.14 6.44
N GLN A 172 -38.82 8.22 6.88
CA GLN A 172 -39.79 7.15 6.69
C GLN A 172 -40.07 6.87 5.21
N LYS A 173 -40.21 7.90 4.39
CA LYS A 173 -40.38 7.74 2.94
C LYS A 173 -39.18 7.04 2.31
N SER A 174 -37.97 7.50 2.63
CA SER A 174 -36.72 6.91 2.14
C SER A 174 -36.54 5.47 2.59
N ALA A 175 -36.98 5.11 3.80
CA ALA A 175 -36.94 3.75 4.32
C ALA A 175 -37.73 2.73 3.46
N TYR A 176 -38.74 3.16 2.69
CA TYR A 176 -39.43 2.28 1.74
C TYR A 176 -38.63 1.98 0.48
N SER A 177 -37.68 2.85 0.11
CA SER A 177 -36.83 2.69 -1.07
C SER A 177 -35.54 1.92 -0.78
N ILE A 178 -35.17 1.78 0.49
CA ILE A 178 -33.98 1.03 0.93
C ILE A 178 -34.21 -0.47 0.79
N ARG A 179 -33.24 -1.17 0.17
CA ARG A 179 -33.29 -2.63 0.01
C ARG A 179 -32.70 -3.38 1.19
N ASP A 180 -31.65 -2.85 1.82
CA ASP A 180 -31.05 -3.47 3.00
C ASP A 180 -31.97 -3.37 4.22
N SER A 181 -32.46 -4.53 4.68
CA SER A 181 -33.45 -4.61 5.77
C SER A 181 -32.97 -3.97 7.07
N LYS A 182 -31.68 -4.08 7.41
CA LYS A 182 -31.14 -3.54 8.66
C LYS A 182 -30.94 -2.03 8.59
N LEU A 183 -30.62 -1.51 7.40
CA LEU A 183 -30.47 -0.08 7.15
C LEU A 183 -31.83 0.62 7.28
N LYS A 184 -32.88 -0.02 6.76
CA LYS A 184 -34.27 0.41 6.92
C LYS A 184 -34.66 0.59 8.39
N ASP A 185 -34.24 -0.32 9.26
CA ASP A 185 -34.57 -0.29 10.68
C ASP A 185 -33.91 0.86 11.44
N VAL A 186 -32.73 1.33 11.00
CA VAL A 186 -31.98 2.40 11.67
C VAL A 186 -32.24 3.79 11.09
N VAL A 187 -32.49 3.89 9.77
CA VAL A 187 -32.61 5.18 9.06
C VAL A 187 -33.77 6.03 9.59
N VAL A 188 -34.86 5.39 10.00
CA VAL A 188 -36.06 6.05 10.54
C VAL A 188 -35.80 6.78 11.86
N TYR A 189 -34.68 6.48 12.52
CA TYR A 189 -34.21 7.12 13.75
C TYR A 189 -33.09 8.15 13.50
N GLY A 190 -32.83 8.51 12.23
CA GLY A 190 -31.79 9.47 11.86
C GLY A 190 -30.36 8.89 11.89
N VAL A 191 -30.22 7.57 11.95
CA VAL A 191 -28.92 6.89 11.94
C VAL A 191 -28.79 6.05 10.68
N GLY A 192 -27.73 6.24 9.91
CA GLY A 192 -27.44 5.45 8.72
C GLY A 192 -26.13 4.68 8.83
N TYR A 193 -25.89 3.77 7.90
CA TYR A 193 -24.55 3.23 7.66
C TYR A 193 -24.22 3.09 6.18
N HIS A 194 -22.93 3.15 5.86
CA HIS A 194 -22.40 3.06 4.51
C HIS A 194 -21.23 2.07 4.44
N HIS A 195 -21.28 1.13 3.49
CA HIS A 195 -20.16 0.23 3.21
C HIS A 195 -20.23 -0.34 1.80
N ALA A 196 -19.11 -0.88 1.29
CA ALA A 196 -19.01 -1.40 -0.09
C ALA A 196 -19.96 -2.57 -0.41
N GLY A 197 -20.50 -3.26 0.60
CA GLY A 197 -21.49 -4.34 0.41
C GLY A 197 -22.94 -3.87 0.28
N LEU A 198 -23.21 -2.55 0.36
CA LEU A 198 -24.55 -2.01 0.11
C LEU A 198 -24.75 -1.86 -1.40
N GLU A 199 -26.00 -2.00 -1.83
CA GLU A 199 -26.36 -1.70 -3.20
C GLU A 199 -26.09 -0.23 -3.54
N LEU A 200 -25.79 0.06 -4.82
CA LEU A 200 -25.43 1.42 -5.22
C LEU A 200 -26.56 2.42 -4.96
N SER A 201 -27.82 2.01 -5.12
CA SER A 201 -29.00 2.83 -4.80
C SER A 201 -29.06 3.20 -3.32
N ASP A 202 -28.85 2.24 -2.44
CA ASP A 202 -28.87 2.46 -0.99
C ASP A 202 -27.71 3.37 -0.56
N ARG A 203 -26.52 3.19 -1.16
CA ARG A 203 -25.35 4.06 -0.90
C ARG A 203 -25.63 5.52 -1.24
N LYS A 204 -26.12 5.77 -2.47
CA LYS A 204 -26.47 7.12 -2.93
C LYS A 204 -27.53 7.76 -2.05
N LEU A 205 -28.58 7.02 -1.70
CA LEU A 205 -29.65 7.51 -0.84
C LEU A 205 -29.13 7.90 0.55
N VAL A 206 -28.25 7.10 1.16
CA VAL A 206 -27.66 7.42 2.47
C VAL A 206 -26.73 8.64 2.39
N GLU A 207 -25.93 8.77 1.33
CA GLU A 207 -25.10 9.95 1.09
C GLU A 207 -25.95 11.22 0.93
N GLU A 208 -27.04 11.15 0.17
CA GLU A 208 -28.01 12.23 -0.01
C GLU A 208 -28.65 12.65 1.32
N LEU A 209 -29.15 11.68 2.10
CA LEU A 209 -29.76 11.93 3.39
C LEU A 209 -28.79 12.51 4.43
N PHE A 210 -27.51 12.14 4.37
CA PHE A 210 -26.49 12.76 5.23
C PHE A 210 -26.17 14.18 4.78
N THR A 211 -26.07 14.39 3.47
CA THR A 211 -25.77 15.70 2.88
C THR A 211 -26.90 16.71 3.11
N SER A 212 -28.16 16.26 3.10
CA SER A 212 -29.34 17.09 3.42
C SER A 212 -29.50 17.39 4.92
N GLY A 213 -28.69 16.78 5.78
CA GLY A 213 -28.82 16.88 7.24
C GLY A 213 -29.94 16.03 7.83
N ASP A 214 -30.57 15.16 7.03
CA ASP A 214 -31.61 14.24 7.51
C ASP A 214 -31.05 13.14 8.42
N LEU A 215 -29.77 12.77 8.25
CA LEU A 215 -29.05 11.83 9.13
C LEU A 215 -28.06 12.57 10.05
N PRO A 216 -28.40 12.79 11.34
CA PRO A 216 -27.45 13.29 12.33
C PRO A 216 -26.18 12.44 12.46
N VAL A 217 -26.28 11.12 12.29
CA VAL A 217 -25.14 10.20 12.44
C VAL A 217 -25.07 9.19 11.30
N LEU A 218 -23.89 9.09 10.69
CA LEU A 218 -23.59 8.10 9.67
C LEU A 218 -22.39 7.24 10.08
N PHE A 219 -22.58 5.93 10.18
CA PHE A 219 -21.48 4.98 10.35
C PHE A 219 -20.92 4.57 8.99
N THR A 220 -19.61 4.43 8.84
CA THR A 220 -19.02 4.08 7.55
C THR A 220 -17.75 3.26 7.69
N THR A 221 -17.44 2.47 6.67
CA THR A 221 -16.09 1.91 6.49
C THR A 221 -15.18 2.94 5.81
N SER A 222 -13.94 2.58 5.46
CA SER A 222 -13.01 3.44 4.69
C SER A 222 -13.56 3.93 3.35
N THR A 223 -14.69 3.38 2.88
CA THR A 223 -15.41 3.81 1.68
C THR A 223 -15.74 5.30 1.58
N LEU A 224 -15.87 6.02 2.71
CA LEU A 224 -16.11 7.47 2.71
C LEU A 224 -14.90 8.27 3.25
N ALA A 225 -13.74 7.63 3.40
CA ALA A 225 -12.50 8.31 3.79
C ALA A 225 -11.96 9.17 2.64
N MET A 226 -12.25 8.82 1.39
CA MET A 226 -11.80 9.53 0.19
C MET A 226 -12.96 9.72 -0.79
N GLY A 227 -12.86 10.73 -1.67
CA GLY A 227 -13.66 10.80 -2.90
C GLY A 227 -15.13 11.21 -2.78
N VAL A 228 -15.58 11.73 -1.64
CA VAL A 228 -16.95 12.27 -1.45
C VAL A 228 -16.92 13.63 -0.76
N ASN A 229 -17.96 14.46 -0.86
CA ASN A 229 -18.05 15.72 -0.11
C ASN A 229 -19.22 15.64 0.87
N LEU A 230 -18.93 15.39 2.15
CA LEU A 230 -19.94 15.22 3.21
C LEU A 230 -19.75 16.31 4.28
N PRO A 231 -20.84 16.91 4.80
CA PRO A 231 -20.80 17.99 5.79
C PRO A 231 -20.69 17.45 7.23
N ALA A 232 -19.62 16.73 7.55
CA ALA A 232 -19.41 16.18 8.90
C ALA A 232 -18.68 17.19 9.80
N HIS A 233 -19.33 17.60 10.89
CA HIS A 233 -18.72 18.45 11.92
C HIS A 233 -17.83 17.63 12.86
N LEU A 234 -18.34 16.47 13.27
CA LEU A 234 -17.62 15.50 14.10
C LEU A 234 -17.24 14.28 13.26
N VAL A 235 -15.97 13.90 13.33
CA VAL A 235 -15.49 12.58 12.89
C VAL A 235 -15.11 11.76 14.10
N VAL A 236 -15.56 10.50 14.15
CA VAL A 236 -15.15 9.53 15.16
C VAL A 236 -14.48 8.35 14.47
N ILE A 237 -13.24 8.03 14.82
CA ILE A 237 -12.57 6.80 14.40
C ILE A 237 -12.74 5.77 15.51
N LYS A 238 -13.64 4.80 15.28
CA LYS A 238 -13.98 3.76 16.26
C LYS A 238 -13.00 2.58 16.12
N SER A 239 -12.15 2.41 17.13
CA SER A 239 -10.99 1.51 17.11
C SER A 239 -9.92 1.96 16.12
N THR A 240 -8.67 1.58 16.40
CA THR A 240 -7.53 1.88 15.55
C THR A 240 -6.91 0.64 14.91
N MET A 241 -7.57 -0.51 15.08
CA MET A 241 -7.24 -1.77 14.44
C MET A 241 -8.28 -2.11 13.38
N HIS A 242 -7.84 -2.60 12.24
CA HIS A 242 -8.70 -3.23 11.24
C HIS A 242 -8.31 -4.70 11.03
N TYR A 243 -9.20 -5.45 10.38
CA TYR A 243 -8.93 -6.83 10.03
C TYR A 243 -8.62 -6.93 8.54
N ILE A 244 -7.37 -7.24 8.22
CA ILE A 244 -6.76 -7.20 6.90
C ILE A 244 -5.92 -8.48 6.75
N GLY A 245 -6.03 -9.15 5.61
CA GLY A 245 -5.22 -10.35 5.31
C GLY A 245 -5.37 -11.54 6.27
N GLY A 246 -6.42 -11.60 7.08
CA GLY A 246 -6.59 -12.65 8.09
C GLY A 246 -6.03 -12.32 9.47
N MET A 247 -5.47 -11.12 9.65
CA MET A 247 -4.88 -10.65 10.90
C MET A 247 -5.46 -9.27 11.27
N PHE A 248 -5.26 -8.88 12.53
CA PHE A 248 -5.55 -7.51 12.94
C PHE A 248 -4.30 -6.67 12.80
N GLU A 249 -4.42 -5.56 12.09
CA GLU A 249 -3.36 -4.60 11.85
C GLU A 249 -3.84 -3.20 12.25
N GLU A 250 -2.91 -2.34 12.64
CA GLU A 250 -3.22 -0.94 12.91
C GLU A 250 -3.47 -0.20 11.60
N TYR A 251 -4.39 0.77 11.61
CA TYR A 251 -4.50 1.71 10.49
C TYR A 251 -3.18 2.44 10.25
N SER A 252 -2.86 2.66 8.98
CA SER A 252 -1.77 3.55 8.62
C SER A 252 -2.07 4.98 9.07
N GLU A 253 -1.03 5.78 9.30
CA GLU A 253 -1.19 7.21 9.60
C GLU A 253 -1.97 7.93 8.50
N THR A 254 -1.67 7.61 7.24
CA THR A 254 -2.39 8.13 6.07
C THR A 254 -3.89 7.85 6.15
N ASP A 255 -4.30 6.62 6.47
CA ASP A 255 -5.71 6.27 6.61
C ASP A 255 -6.40 7.10 7.70
N ILE A 256 -5.73 7.23 8.86
CA ILE A 256 -6.25 8.02 9.99
C ILE A 256 -6.38 9.50 9.60
N LEU A 257 -5.37 10.08 8.96
CA LEU A 257 -5.40 11.48 8.52
C LEU A 257 -6.47 11.73 7.46
N GLN A 258 -6.67 10.81 6.51
CA GLN A 258 -7.75 10.89 5.52
C GLN A 258 -9.14 10.85 6.19
N MET A 259 -9.33 9.99 7.18
CA MET A 259 -10.56 9.95 7.99
C MET A 259 -10.76 11.27 8.76
N ILE A 260 -9.73 11.78 9.42
CA ILE A 260 -9.75 13.06 10.16
C ILE A 260 -10.06 14.24 9.23
N GLY A 261 -9.52 14.23 8.01
CA GLY A 261 -9.74 15.25 6.99
C GLY A 261 -11.21 15.41 6.57
N ARG A 262 -12.08 14.46 6.95
CA ARG A 262 -13.53 14.55 6.74
C ARG A 262 -14.23 15.51 7.71
N ALA A 263 -13.58 15.89 8.80
CA ALA A 263 -14.13 16.78 9.81
C ALA A 263 -13.98 18.25 9.41
N GLY A 264 -15.11 18.95 9.35
CA GLY A 264 -15.20 20.38 9.14
C GLY A 264 -15.22 20.75 7.66
N ARG A 265 -16.20 21.58 7.30
CA ARG A 265 -16.32 22.13 5.94
C ARG A 265 -16.53 23.64 6.02
N PRO A 266 -15.76 24.47 5.28
CA PRO A 266 -15.81 25.92 5.43
C PRO A 266 -17.20 26.54 5.22
N GLN A 267 -18.05 25.89 4.44
CA GLN A 267 -19.41 26.36 4.16
C GLN A 267 -20.40 26.09 5.32
N PHE A 268 -20.06 25.20 6.26
CA PHE A 268 -20.95 24.70 7.30
C PHE A 268 -20.42 24.93 8.72
N ASP A 269 -19.10 25.04 8.87
CA ASP A 269 -18.41 25.01 10.16
C ASP A 269 -17.31 26.07 10.26
N THR A 270 -17.16 26.64 11.45
CA THR A 270 -15.99 27.45 11.85
C THR A 270 -14.98 26.62 12.64
N THR A 271 -15.48 25.61 13.36
CA THR A 271 -14.71 24.61 14.11
C THR A 271 -15.24 23.21 13.80
N ALA A 272 -14.41 22.21 13.96
CA ALA A 272 -14.76 20.80 13.81
C ALA A 272 -13.94 19.95 14.77
N THR A 273 -14.41 18.75 15.05
CA THR A 273 -13.74 17.84 15.98
C THR A 273 -13.50 16.48 15.34
N ALA A 274 -12.31 15.91 15.55
CA ALA A 274 -12.00 14.53 15.22
C ALA A 274 -11.59 13.78 16.48
N VAL A 275 -12.25 12.66 16.75
CA VAL A 275 -12.03 11.83 17.93
C VAL A 275 -11.52 10.46 17.52
N ILE A 276 -10.35 10.06 18.01
CA ILE A 276 -9.84 8.70 17.90
C ILE A 276 -10.18 7.92 19.17
N MET A 277 -10.88 6.80 19.02
CA MET A 277 -11.14 5.86 20.10
C MET A 277 -10.15 4.69 20.00
N THR A 278 -9.21 4.60 20.93
CA THR A 278 -8.14 3.59 20.91
C THR A 278 -7.96 2.93 22.28
N ARG A 279 -7.07 1.94 22.39
CA ARG A 279 -6.75 1.35 23.70
C ARG A 279 -6.03 2.37 24.56
N LEU A 280 -6.19 2.25 25.87
CA LEU A 280 -5.46 3.11 26.81
C LEU A 280 -3.93 3.02 26.60
N SER A 281 -3.41 1.82 26.27
CA SER A 281 -1.98 1.60 26.01
C SER A 281 -1.45 2.23 24.74
N THR A 282 -2.30 2.50 23.74
CA THR A 282 -1.89 3.09 22.45
C THR A 282 -2.28 4.56 22.32
N ARG A 283 -2.90 5.15 23.35
CA ARG A 283 -3.36 6.54 23.34
C ARG A 283 -2.23 7.51 23.05
N GLU A 284 -1.14 7.43 23.81
CA GLU A 284 -0.01 8.36 23.68
C GLU A 284 0.66 8.26 22.29
N LYS A 285 0.69 7.07 21.68
CA LYS A 285 1.15 6.87 20.29
C LYS A 285 0.34 7.71 19.30
N TYR A 286 -0.99 7.66 19.37
CA TYR A 286 -1.82 8.45 18.46
C TYR A 286 -1.82 9.94 18.79
N VAL A 287 -1.62 10.33 20.06
CA VAL A 287 -1.41 11.74 20.43
C VAL A 287 -0.14 12.29 19.77
N GLN A 288 0.96 11.52 19.80
CA GLN A 288 2.22 11.91 19.15
C GLN A 288 2.07 11.96 17.62
N MET A 289 1.41 10.97 17.02
CA MET A 289 1.13 10.96 15.58
C MET A 289 0.35 12.22 15.13
N LEU A 290 -0.69 12.63 15.88
CA LEU A 290 -1.50 13.81 15.54
C LEU A 290 -0.79 15.15 15.79
N ALA A 291 0.31 15.15 16.55
CA ALA A 291 1.16 16.34 16.71
C ALA A 291 1.94 16.67 15.44
N CYS A 292 2.00 15.76 14.45
CA CYS A 292 2.66 15.95 13.15
C CYS A 292 4.13 16.38 13.26
N ASN A 293 4.87 15.80 14.21
CA ASN A 293 6.31 16.10 14.40
C ASN A 293 7.24 15.17 13.62
N ASP A 294 6.70 14.14 12.97
CA ASP A 294 7.51 13.16 12.25
C ASP A 294 7.99 13.72 10.92
N THR A 295 9.30 13.63 10.70
CA THR A 295 9.91 13.97 9.42
C THR A 295 9.56 12.94 8.35
N VAL A 296 9.31 13.40 7.12
CA VAL A 296 9.16 12.51 5.96
C VAL A 296 10.53 11.96 5.58
N GLU A 297 10.64 10.64 5.56
CA GLU A 297 11.82 9.86 5.15
C GLU A 297 11.54 9.11 3.85
N SER A 298 12.59 8.79 3.09
CA SER A 298 12.47 7.97 1.88
C SER A 298 12.54 6.48 2.22
N SER A 299 11.62 5.70 1.66
CA SER A 299 11.68 4.23 1.71
C SER A 299 12.32 3.62 0.45
N LEU A 300 12.83 4.44 -0.48
CA LEU A 300 13.33 3.97 -1.79
C LEU A 300 14.44 2.93 -1.67
N HIS A 301 15.31 3.04 -0.66
CA HIS A 301 16.38 2.09 -0.40
C HIS A 301 15.90 0.63 -0.22
N ARG A 302 14.64 0.42 0.19
CA ARG A 302 14.03 -0.91 0.35
C ARG A 302 13.52 -1.51 -0.96
N HIS A 303 13.19 -0.66 -1.92
CA HIS A 303 12.63 -1.04 -3.24
C HIS A 303 13.58 -0.70 -4.40
N LEU A 304 14.84 -0.39 -4.08
CA LEU A 304 15.80 0.17 -5.03
C LEU A 304 16.08 -0.79 -6.20
N ILE A 305 16.19 -2.09 -5.93
CA ILE A 305 16.44 -3.13 -6.93
C ILE A 305 15.40 -3.12 -8.06
N GLU A 306 14.12 -2.99 -7.73
CA GLU A 306 13.02 -3.03 -8.69
C GLU A 306 13.05 -1.81 -9.62
N HIS A 307 13.36 -0.64 -9.05
CA HIS A 307 13.44 0.60 -9.79
C HIS A 307 14.72 0.70 -10.64
N LEU A 308 15.87 0.23 -10.14
CA LEU A 308 17.10 0.13 -10.93
C LEU A 308 16.91 -0.80 -12.13
N ASN A 309 16.31 -1.99 -11.93
CA ASN A 309 16.01 -2.90 -13.02
C ASN A 309 15.15 -2.22 -14.10
N ALA A 310 14.08 -1.54 -13.69
CA ALA A 310 13.21 -0.84 -14.61
C ALA A 310 13.96 0.24 -15.42
N GLU A 311 14.78 1.07 -14.77
CA GLU A 311 15.54 2.13 -15.45
C GLU A 311 16.67 1.62 -16.36
N ILE A 312 17.28 0.47 -16.03
CA ILE A 312 18.27 -0.20 -16.90
C ILE A 312 17.59 -0.74 -18.16
N VAL A 313 16.45 -1.41 -17.99
CA VAL A 313 15.67 -1.94 -19.13
C VAL A 313 15.15 -0.83 -20.04
N LEU A 314 14.87 0.35 -19.49
CA LEU A 314 14.47 1.54 -20.26
C LEU A 314 15.67 2.27 -20.89
N HIS A 315 16.89 1.79 -20.66
CA HIS A 315 18.14 2.41 -21.06
C HIS A 315 18.32 3.84 -20.50
N THR A 316 17.65 4.17 -19.41
CA THR A 316 17.90 5.42 -18.66
C THR A 316 19.23 5.29 -17.93
N ILE A 317 19.48 4.14 -17.30
CA ILE A 317 20.72 3.79 -16.63
C ILE A 317 21.51 2.84 -17.52
N THR A 318 22.68 3.28 -17.99
CA THR A 318 23.54 2.47 -18.88
C THR A 318 24.76 1.91 -18.20
N ASP A 319 25.18 2.49 -17.06
CA ASP A 319 26.40 2.13 -16.34
C ASP A 319 26.28 2.56 -14.86
N VAL A 320 27.26 2.15 -14.06
CA VAL A 320 27.30 2.40 -12.62
C VAL A 320 27.28 3.89 -12.29
N ASN A 321 27.96 4.74 -13.08
CA ASN A 321 28.03 6.17 -12.79
C ASN A 321 26.66 6.84 -12.99
N ILE A 322 25.97 6.49 -14.09
CA ILE A 322 24.60 6.96 -14.32
C ILE A 322 23.64 6.42 -13.26
N ALA A 323 23.84 5.21 -12.75
CA ALA A 323 23.04 4.68 -11.65
C ALA A 323 23.21 5.52 -10.37
N LEU A 324 24.43 5.98 -10.07
CA LEU A 324 24.70 6.88 -8.94
C LEU A 324 24.10 8.27 -9.17
N ASP A 325 24.22 8.83 -10.38
CA ASP A 325 23.59 10.11 -10.73
C ASP A 325 22.06 10.04 -10.61
N TRP A 326 21.48 8.90 -10.99
CA TRP A 326 20.06 8.64 -10.81
C TRP A 326 19.69 8.64 -9.32
N ILE A 327 20.44 7.94 -8.45
CA ILE A 327 20.22 7.96 -7.00
C ILE A 327 20.35 9.39 -6.44
N ARG A 328 21.33 10.18 -6.89
CA ARG A 328 21.50 11.59 -6.47
C ARG A 328 20.29 12.48 -6.79
N SER A 329 19.49 12.11 -7.78
CA SER A 329 18.28 12.84 -8.16
C SER A 329 17.06 12.57 -7.26
N THR A 330 17.16 11.60 -6.35
CA THR A 330 16.06 11.12 -5.52
C THR A 330 15.98 11.81 -4.15
N LEU A 331 14.86 11.66 -3.44
CA LEU A 331 14.71 12.19 -2.09
C LEU A 331 15.58 11.42 -1.10
N LEU A 332 15.81 10.12 -1.34
CA LEU A 332 16.74 9.28 -0.59
C LEU A 332 18.10 9.95 -0.43
N TYR A 333 18.63 10.55 -1.50
CA TYR A 333 19.92 11.26 -1.43
C TYR A 333 19.89 12.41 -0.42
N ILE A 334 18.87 13.28 -0.50
CA ILE A 334 18.70 14.42 0.41
C ILE A 334 18.55 13.94 1.85
N ARG A 335 17.77 12.89 2.09
CA ARG A 335 17.47 12.41 3.45
C ARG A 335 18.62 11.65 4.08
N VAL A 336 19.37 10.85 3.31
CA VAL A 336 20.57 10.18 3.82
C VAL A 336 21.62 11.19 4.27
N LEU A 337 21.76 12.32 3.57
CA LEU A 337 22.66 13.41 3.98
C LEU A 337 22.26 14.06 5.31
N LYS A 338 20.95 14.11 5.60
CA LYS A 338 20.39 14.79 6.79
C LYS A 338 20.21 13.87 7.99
N ASN A 339 19.86 12.61 7.76
CA ASN A 339 19.62 11.62 8.81
C ASN A 339 20.22 10.25 8.44
N PRO A 340 21.56 10.11 8.36
CA PRO A 340 22.19 8.86 7.95
C PRO A 340 21.77 7.66 8.82
N SER A 341 21.70 7.84 10.15
CA SER A 341 21.38 6.78 11.10
C SER A 341 20.05 6.06 10.84
N HIS A 342 19.07 6.74 10.24
CA HIS A 342 17.79 6.13 9.87
C HIS A 342 17.98 4.98 8.88
N TYR A 343 18.93 5.12 7.96
CA TYR A 343 19.21 4.17 6.87
C TYR A 343 20.22 3.09 7.26
N GLY A 344 20.80 3.14 8.47
CA GLY A 344 21.85 2.23 8.94
C GLY A 344 21.40 1.07 9.83
N SER A 345 20.11 0.99 10.18
CA SER A 345 19.62 0.01 11.17
C SER A 345 19.59 -1.44 10.64
N PRO A 346 20.01 -2.44 11.44
CA PRO A 346 20.11 -3.85 11.02
C PRO A 346 18.77 -4.56 10.79
N HIS A 347 17.64 -3.97 11.19
CA HIS A 347 16.30 -4.44 10.78
C HIS A 347 16.03 -4.22 9.28
N VAL A 348 16.85 -3.39 8.61
CA VAL A 348 16.97 -3.35 7.16
C VAL A 348 17.83 -4.55 6.74
N SER A 349 17.28 -5.76 6.84
CA SER A 349 17.87 -6.93 6.18
C SER A 349 17.79 -6.64 4.69
N TRP A 350 18.92 -6.23 4.11
CA TRP A 350 19.14 -6.04 2.68
C TRP A 350 19.06 -7.34 1.86
N ARG A 351 18.20 -8.29 2.27
CA ARG A 351 18.16 -9.63 1.72
C ARG A 351 16.85 -9.80 0.98
N LEU A 352 16.90 -9.62 -0.34
CA LEU A 352 16.07 -10.40 -1.25
C LEU A 352 16.15 -11.90 -0.89
N SER A 353 17.32 -12.33 -0.39
CA SER A 353 17.58 -13.68 0.09
C SER A 353 16.69 -14.12 1.25
N ASP A 354 16.17 -13.25 2.14
CA ASP A 354 15.32 -13.70 3.24
C ASP A 354 13.86 -13.86 2.78
N GLN A 355 13.39 -13.05 1.82
CA GLN A 355 12.06 -13.20 1.20
C GLN A 355 12.03 -14.38 0.21
N LEU A 356 13.08 -14.55 -0.61
CA LEU A 356 13.27 -15.76 -1.42
C LEU A 356 13.57 -16.99 -0.56
N ALA A 357 14.31 -16.90 0.54
CA ALA A 357 14.53 -18.05 1.44
C ALA A 357 13.31 -18.37 2.30
N LEU A 358 12.43 -17.40 2.61
CA LEU A 358 11.12 -17.70 3.19
C LEU A 358 10.24 -18.43 2.17
N ASP A 359 10.15 -17.91 0.95
CA ASP A 359 9.39 -18.54 -0.13
C ASP A 359 9.95 -19.94 -0.48
N GLN A 360 11.28 -20.09 -0.54
CA GLN A 360 11.95 -21.39 -0.73
C GLN A 360 11.85 -22.32 0.47
N ARG A 361 11.87 -21.84 1.73
CA ARG A 361 11.66 -22.69 2.91
C ARG A 361 10.21 -23.16 3.03
N ILE A 362 9.26 -22.33 2.60
CA ILE A 362 7.85 -22.70 2.50
C ILE A 362 7.65 -23.76 1.40
N GLU A 363 8.48 -23.82 0.37
CA GLU A 363 8.44 -24.90 -0.64
C GLU A 363 9.22 -26.17 -0.22
N TRP A 364 10.41 -26.02 0.38
CA TRP A 364 11.24 -27.15 0.83
C TRP A 364 10.70 -27.88 2.06
N GLY A 365 9.85 -27.23 2.87
CA GLY A 365 9.14 -27.85 3.98
C GLY A 365 8.02 -28.84 3.57
N PHE A 366 7.64 -28.87 2.29
CA PHE A 366 6.52 -29.68 1.79
C PHE A 366 6.92 -30.88 0.93
N SER A 367 8.21 -31.08 0.65
CA SER A 367 8.68 -32.23 -0.17
C SER A 367 9.12 -33.46 0.65
N VAL A 368 9.05 -33.42 1.99
CA VAL A 368 9.43 -34.57 2.83
C VAL A 368 8.26 -35.11 3.64
N THR A 369 7.30 -35.73 2.95
CA THR A 369 6.50 -36.82 3.52
C THR A 369 6.28 -37.89 2.47
N SER A 370 7.20 -38.86 2.38
CA SER A 370 6.89 -40.30 2.32
C SER A 370 8.04 -41.11 1.71
N SER A 371 8.49 -42.08 2.51
CA SER A 371 9.03 -43.39 2.11
C SER A 371 10.37 -43.49 1.36
N ARG A 372 11.46 -43.65 2.14
CA ARG A 372 12.37 -44.82 2.20
C ARG A 372 13.78 -44.35 2.59
N PHE A 373 14.09 -44.45 3.88
CA PHE A 373 15.47 -44.43 4.36
C PHE A 373 16.07 -45.82 4.14
N SER A 374 17.08 -45.90 3.27
CA SER A 374 18.11 -46.94 3.31
C SER A 374 19.46 -46.24 3.24
N ALA A 375 20.29 -46.58 4.21
CA ALA A 375 21.56 -45.95 4.54
C ALA A 375 22.54 -45.89 3.38
N ILE A 376 23.19 -44.75 3.22
CA ILE A 376 24.52 -44.64 2.61
C ILE A 376 25.35 -43.70 3.51
N GLU A 377 26.21 -44.30 4.33
CA GLU A 377 27.38 -43.64 4.89
C GLU A 377 28.39 -43.41 3.77
N LEU A 378 28.86 -42.19 3.55
CA LEU A 378 30.16 -41.92 2.93
C LEU A 378 30.81 -40.67 3.55
N SER A 379 31.69 -40.97 4.51
CA SER A 379 32.97 -40.34 4.86
C SER A 379 33.23 -38.87 4.48
N TYR A 380 33.29 -38.06 5.53
CA TYR A 380 33.92 -36.75 5.59
C TYR A 380 35.46 -36.91 5.56
N SER A 381 36.16 -36.17 4.69
CA SER A 381 37.59 -35.88 4.87
C SER A 381 37.89 -34.41 4.58
N SER A 382 38.49 -33.78 5.58
CA SER A 382 39.00 -32.40 5.68
C SER A 382 39.95 -32.05 4.54
N SER A 383 40.09 -30.82 4.04
CA SER A 383 40.60 -29.65 4.78
C SER A 383 40.89 -28.51 3.77
N ARG A 384 40.25 -27.35 3.91
CA ARG A 384 40.83 -26.03 3.51
C ARG A 384 40.31 -24.95 4.47
N PRO A 385 41.15 -24.02 4.95
CA PRO A 385 40.75 -23.07 5.96
C PRO A 385 39.86 -21.96 5.36
N LEU A 386 38.77 -21.65 6.06
CA LEU A 386 37.97 -20.45 5.84
C LEU A 386 38.82 -19.21 6.16
N PRO A 387 38.89 -18.20 5.28
CA PRO A 387 39.45 -16.92 5.67
C PRO A 387 38.52 -16.25 6.71
N SER A 388 39.16 -15.71 7.73
CA SER A 388 38.60 -15.05 8.91
C SER A 388 37.43 -14.11 8.61
N LEU A 389 36.29 -14.35 9.25
CA LEU A 389 35.19 -13.39 9.35
C LEU A 389 35.66 -12.15 10.13
N SER A 390 35.62 -10.98 9.49
CA SER A 390 35.52 -9.69 10.19
C SER A 390 34.04 -9.42 10.57
N PRO A 391 33.76 -8.83 11.74
CA PRO A 391 32.41 -8.76 12.28
C PRO A 391 31.63 -7.50 11.81
N SER A 392 30.36 -7.69 11.44
CA SER A 392 29.26 -6.70 11.32
C SER A 392 29.26 -5.73 10.11
N PRO A 393 28.12 -5.52 9.41
CA PRO A 393 28.04 -4.58 8.28
C PRO A 393 27.91 -3.13 8.78
N PRO A 394 28.70 -2.15 8.28
CA PRO A 394 28.51 -0.77 8.65
C PRO A 394 27.41 -0.18 7.76
N GLY A 395 26.19 -0.10 8.27
CA GLY A 395 25.12 0.72 7.68
C GLY A 395 25.49 2.21 7.70
N PHE A 396 24.57 3.08 7.25
CA PHE A 396 24.73 4.53 7.39
C PHE A 396 24.82 4.91 8.89
N VAL A 397 26.02 5.15 9.41
CA VAL A 397 26.26 5.53 10.80
C VAL A 397 26.18 7.05 10.98
N SER A 398 25.79 7.49 12.17
CA SER A 398 25.82 8.92 12.52
C SER A 398 27.25 9.47 12.48
N GLY A 399 27.44 10.68 11.95
CA GLY A 399 28.74 11.36 11.90
C GLY A 399 29.58 11.11 10.64
N LEU A 400 29.05 10.40 9.63
CA LEU A 400 29.70 10.33 8.32
C LEU A 400 29.74 11.72 7.66
N ASN A 401 30.88 12.07 7.08
CA ASN A 401 30.98 13.24 6.19
C ASN A 401 30.33 12.93 4.83
N LYS A 402 30.21 13.94 3.97
CA LYS A 402 29.59 13.80 2.64
C LYS A 402 30.24 12.67 1.81
N ASP A 403 31.56 12.57 1.82
CA ASP A 403 32.30 11.54 1.07
C ASP A 403 32.03 10.14 1.60
N GLY A 404 31.93 9.97 2.92
CA GLY A 404 31.57 8.70 3.54
C GLY A 404 30.13 8.26 3.22
N ILE A 405 29.20 9.21 3.12
CA ILE A 405 27.83 8.95 2.67
C ILE A 405 27.82 8.54 1.20
N GLU A 406 28.58 9.23 0.36
CA GLU A 406 28.70 8.93 -1.07
C GLU A 406 29.25 7.52 -1.30
N ALA A 407 30.29 7.13 -0.55
CA ALA A 407 30.84 5.77 -0.60
C ALA A 407 29.81 4.71 -0.18
N LYS A 408 28.95 5.01 0.81
CA LYS A 408 27.88 4.10 1.25
C LYS A 408 26.74 3.98 0.25
N LEU A 409 26.38 5.07 -0.44
CA LEU A 409 25.43 5.03 -1.54
C LEU A 409 25.98 4.22 -2.73
N GLN A 410 27.29 4.35 -3.00
CA GLN A 410 27.96 3.54 -4.00
C GLN A 410 27.94 2.04 -3.63
N GLU A 411 28.20 1.69 -2.38
CA GLU A 411 28.07 0.32 -1.88
C GLU A 411 26.65 -0.22 -2.05
N LEU A 412 25.64 0.58 -1.68
CA LEU A 412 24.22 0.24 -1.84
C LEU A 412 23.86 -0.01 -3.31
N CYS A 413 24.29 0.88 -4.21
CA CYS A 413 24.05 0.77 -5.65
C CYS A 413 24.69 -0.52 -6.21
N LEU A 414 25.99 -0.73 -5.96
CA LEU A 414 26.72 -1.90 -6.43
C LEU A 414 26.14 -3.21 -5.89
N LYS A 415 25.66 -3.21 -4.64
CA LYS A 415 24.99 -4.37 -4.07
C LYS A 415 23.72 -4.73 -4.85
N ASN A 416 22.84 -3.76 -5.07
CA ASN A 416 21.59 -4.00 -5.81
C ASN A 416 21.87 -4.44 -7.26
N LEU A 417 22.89 -3.87 -7.91
CA LEU A 417 23.32 -4.29 -9.25
C LEU A 417 23.87 -5.72 -9.28
N LYS A 418 24.66 -6.11 -8.27
CA LYS A 418 25.13 -7.50 -8.11
C LYS A 418 23.96 -8.46 -7.88
N ASP A 419 22.97 -8.06 -7.07
CA ASP A 419 21.77 -8.85 -6.84
C ASP A 419 21.00 -9.03 -8.16
N LEU A 420 20.79 -7.96 -8.95
CA LEU A 420 20.18 -8.06 -10.29
C LEU A 420 20.95 -9.00 -11.24
N SER A 421 22.27 -8.92 -11.22
CA SER A 421 23.12 -9.80 -12.04
C SER A 421 23.05 -11.26 -11.57
N SER A 422 22.98 -11.50 -10.26
CA SER A 422 22.81 -12.84 -9.69
C SER A 422 21.47 -13.49 -10.03
N LEU A 423 20.45 -12.67 -10.31
CA LEU A 423 19.13 -13.08 -10.79
C LEU A 423 19.05 -13.16 -12.33
N ASP A 424 20.18 -13.03 -13.02
CA ASP A 424 20.30 -12.98 -14.49
C ASP A 424 19.42 -11.92 -15.19
N LEU A 425 19.00 -10.87 -14.46
CA LEU A 425 18.20 -9.78 -15.01
C LEU A 425 19.05 -8.79 -15.83
N ILE A 426 20.32 -8.61 -15.45
CA ILE A 426 21.27 -7.74 -16.13
C ILE A 426 22.62 -8.45 -16.32
N LYS A 427 23.31 -8.12 -17.42
CA LYS A 427 24.73 -8.42 -17.62
C LYS A 427 25.52 -7.12 -17.64
N MET A 428 26.70 -7.16 -17.04
CA MET A 428 27.65 -6.06 -17.05
C MET A 428 28.82 -6.50 -17.94
N ASP A 429 29.12 -5.71 -18.97
CA ASP A 429 30.26 -6.00 -19.84
C ASP A 429 31.59 -5.50 -19.24
N GLU A 430 32.70 -5.77 -19.94
CA GLU A 430 34.05 -5.44 -19.49
C GLU A 430 34.26 -3.93 -19.28
N ASP A 431 33.44 -3.10 -19.94
CA ASP A 431 33.46 -1.63 -19.86
C ASP A 431 32.46 -1.08 -18.82
N ALA A 432 31.88 -1.95 -17.98
CA ALA A 432 30.86 -1.63 -16.97
C ALA A 432 29.53 -1.09 -17.53
N TYR A 433 29.22 -1.33 -18.80
CA TYR A 433 27.90 -1.05 -19.36
C TYR A 433 26.92 -2.18 -19.04
N PHE A 434 25.70 -1.81 -18.68
CA PHE A 434 24.61 -2.73 -18.44
C PHE A 434 23.90 -3.08 -19.74
N LYS A 435 23.73 -4.38 -19.98
CA LYS A 435 22.86 -4.92 -21.01
C LYS A 435 21.78 -5.77 -20.34
N PRO A 436 20.48 -5.49 -20.56
CA PRO A 436 19.43 -6.42 -20.16
C PRO A 436 19.71 -7.79 -20.76
N THR A 437 19.60 -8.86 -19.98
CA THR A 437 19.87 -10.20 -20.49
C THR A 437 18.81 -10.60 -21.52
N GLY A 438 19.23 -10.77 -22.79
CA GLY A 438 18.33 -11.05 -23.90
C GLY A 438 18.07 -12.54 -24.20
N GLN A 439 18.64 -13.47 -23.42
CA GLN A 439 18.80 -14.87 -23.89
C GLN A 439 17.87 -15.92 -23.27
N ARG A 440 16.95 -15.52 -22.38
CA ARG A 440 15.89 -16.40 -21.86
C ARG A 440 14.57 -15.64 -21.82
N ILE A 441 13.84 -15.75 -22.93
CA ILE A 441 12.44 -15.38 -23.20
C ILE A 441 11.92 -14.17 -22.41
N ALA A 442 11.75 -13.02 -23.08
CA ALA A 442 10.69 -12.00 -22.90
C ALA A 442 10.30 -11.47 -21.50
N VAL A 443 10.88 -11.92 -20.39
CA VAL A 443 10.34 -11.71 -19.04
C VAL A 443 10.96 -10.49 -18.34
N VAL A 444 12.24 -10.19 -18.59
CA VAL A 444 12.90 -8.98 -18.08
C VAL A 444 12.30 -7.70 -18.69
N PRO A 445 12.10 -7.60 -20.03
CA PRO A 445 11.35 -6.49 -20.61
C PRO A 445 9.90 -6.46 -20.13
N LEU A 446 9.24 -7.62 -19.97
CA LEU A 446 7.87 -7.67 -19.46
C LEU A 446 7.73 -7.10 -18.05
N SER A 447 8.64 -7.39 -17.10
CA SER A 447 8.54 -6.87 -15.73
C SER A 447 8.65 -5.34 -15.66
N ALA A 448 9.58 -4.77 -16.42
CA ALA A 448 9.75 -3.32 -16.52
C ALA A 448 8.59 -2.64 -17.27
N VAL A 449 8.04 -3.31 -18.30
CA VAL A 449 6.97 -2.79 -19.18
C VAL A 449 5.57 -2.96 -18.58
N ILE A 450 5.31 -4.04 -17.85
CA ILE A 450 4.02 -4.39 -17.23
C ILE A 450 3.97 -3.98 -15.74
N CYS A 451 5.08 -3.49 -15.18
CA CYS A 451 5.20 -3.08 -13.77
C CYS A 451 4.98 -4.23 -12.77
N LEU A 452 5.66 -5.36 -13.01
CA LEU A 452 5.68 -6.51 -12.10
C LEU A 452 6.90 -6.46 -11.17
N SER A 453 6.78 -6.98 -9.95
CA SER A 453 7.91 -7.18 -9.03
C SER A 453 8.99 -8.06 -9.68
N THR A 454 10.25 -7.78 -9.36
CA THR A 454 11.41 -8.55 -9.87
C THR A 454 11.41 -10.02 -9.44
N THR A 455 10.57 -10.39 -8.47
CA THR A 455 10.38 -11.78 -8.03
C THR A 455 9.55 -12.64 -9.00
N ILE A 456 8.69 -12.02 -9.82
CA ILE A 456 7.84 -12.76 -10.76
C ILE A 456 8.63 -13.31 -11.94
N PRO A 457 9.56 -12.56 -12.56
CA PRO A 457 10.43 -13.09 -13.59
C PRO A 457 11.08 -14.41 -13.25
N VAL A 458 11.62 -14.50 -12.03
CA VAL A 458 12.28 -15.68 -11.49
C VAL A 458 11.30 -16.84 -11.32
N LYS A 459 10.06 -16.57 -10.87
CA LYS A 459 9.00 -17.60 -10.74
C LYS A 459 8.52 -18.12 -12.11
N ILE A 460 8.36 -17.23 -13.10
CA ILE A 460 7.98 -17.59 -14.48
C ILE A 460 9.08 -18.43 -15.15
N GLU A 461 10.34 -18.08 -14.98
CA GLU A 461 11.47 -18.83 -15.52
C GLU A 461 11.54 -20.25 -14.95
N TRP A 462 11.34 -20.40 -13.63
CA TRP A 462 11.26 -21.72 -12.98
C TRP A 462 10.15 -22.61 -13.54
N TYR A 463 9.01 -22.03 -13.93
CA TYR A 463 7.91 -22.77 -14.54
C TYR A 463 8.20 -23.21 -15.98
N CYS A 464 8.88 -22.36 -16.76
CA CYS A 464 9.29 -22.69 -18.12
C CYS A 464 10.40 -23.76 -18.18
N ASP A 465 11.26 -23.83 -17.16
CA ASP A 465 12.37 -24.80 -17.06
C ASP A 465 12.00 -26.10 -16.30
N GLY A 466 10.75 -26.25 -15.83
CA GLY A 466 10.25 -27.48 -15.21
C GLY A 466 10.23 -28.68 -16.18
N PRO A 467 10.30 -29.94 -15.70
CA PRO A 467 10.39 -31.11 -16.57
C PRO A 467 9.12 -31.24 -17.43
N GLY A 468 9.21 -30.81 -18.68
CA GLY A 468 8.14 -31.04 -19.66
C GLY A 468 7.96 -32.54 -19.88
N GLU A 469 6.81 -33.07 -19.48
CA GLU A 469 6.38 -34.41 -19.87
C GLU A 469 6.29 -34.45 -21.41
N ARG A 470 7.29 -35.06 -22.04
CA ARG A 470 7.16 -35.55 -23.42
C ARG A 470 6.17 -36.72 -23.38
N ALA A 471 4.90 -36.43 -23.64
CA ALA A 471 3.93 -37.46 -24.00
C ALA A 471 4.17 -37.87 -25.46
N ASP A 472 4.85 -38.99 -25.62
CA ASP A 472 4.88 -39.76 -26.86
C ASP A 472 3.61 -40.64 -26.95
N SER A 473 3.23 -41.02 -28.16
CA SER A 473 2.07 -41.83 -28.58
C SER A 473 0.69 -41.16 -28.65
N GLY A 474 0.07 -41.31 -29.82
CA GLY A 474 -1.14 -40.62 -30.23
C GLY A 474 -2.43 -41.39 -29.95
N GLU A 475 -3.48 -40.63 -29.69
CA GLU A 475 -4.89 -40.95 -29.94
C GLU A 475 -5.67 -39.63 -29.87
N ARG A 476 -6.59 -39.42 -30.82
CA ARG A 476 -7.13 -38.10 -31.19
C ARG A 476 -8.34 -37.61 -30.39
N ASP A 477 -8.63 -38.20 -29.23
CA ASP A 477 -9.83 -37.88 -28.43
C ASP A 477 -9.54 -37.41 -26.99
N GLN A 478 -8.32 -36.90 -26.70
CA GLN A 478 -7.90 -36.35 -25.40
C GLN A 478 -7.49 -34.86 -25.41
N GLU A 479 -7.94 -34.07 -26.39
CA GLU A 479 -7.51 -32.67 -26.52
C GLU A 479 -8.10 -31.70 -25.46
N ILE A 480 -9.19 -32.07 -24.77
CA ILE A 480 -9.81 -31.18 -23.77
C ILE A 480 -9.20 -31.37 -22.36
N ASP A 481 -8.81 -32.59 -21.96
CA ASP A 481 -8.24 -32.82 -20.62
C ASP A 481 -6.76 -32.44 -20.49
N CYS A 482 -5.98 -32.50 -21.57
CA CYS A 482 -4.56 -32.10 -21.55
C CYS A 482 -4.36 -30.58 -21.41
N ALA A 483 -5.31 -29.76 -21.87
CA ALA A 483 -5.28 -28.31 -21.70
C ALA A 483 -5.56 -27.88 -20.24
N TYR A 484 -6.34 -28.67 -19.49
CA TYR A 484 -6.67 -28.38 -18.09
C TYR A 484 -5.55 -28.75 -17.11
N ASN A 485 -4.85 -29.87 -17.36
CA ASN A 485 -3.69 -30.25 -16.54
C ASN A 485 -2.44 -29.39 -16.80
N SER A 486 -2.35 -28.73 -17.97
CA SER A 486 -1.25 -27.80 -18.28
C SER A 486 -1.46 -26.37 -17.76
N ALA A 487 -2.70 -25.88 -17.63
CA ALA A 487 -2.98 -24.52 -17.17
C ALA A 487 -3.00 -24.35 -15.63
N GLY A 488 -3.32 -25.41 -14.88
CA GLY A 488 -3.45 -25.37 -13.41
C GLY A 488 -2.21 -24.81 -12.69
N PRO A 489 -1.00 -25.32 -12.99
CA PRO A 489 0.25 -24.82 -12.43
C PRO A 489 0.54 -23.34 -12.79
N GLY A 490 0.30 -22.93 -14.03
CA GLY A 490 0.50 -21.55 -14.47
C GLY A 490 -0.41 -20.55 -13.73
N ILE A 491 -1.67 -20.93 -13.45
CA ILE A 491 -2.59 -20.07 -12.68
C ILE A 491 -2.21 -20.03 -11.20
N SER A 492 -1.72 -21.15 -10.62
CA SER A 492 -1.18 -21.18 -9.25
C SER A 492 0.03 -20.24 -9.10
N MET A 493 0.93 -20.27 -10.09
CA MET A 493 2.10 -19.40 -10.14
C MET A 493 1.70 -17.92 -10.23
N ILE A 494 0.85 -17.54 -11.19
CA ILE A 494 0.41 -16.14 -11.36
C ILE A 494 -0.27 -15.64 -10.09
N ALA A 495 -1.08 -16.48 -9.45
CA ALA A 495 -1.78 -16.10 -8.24
C ALA A 495 -0.90 -16.05 -6.98
N SER A 496 0.31 -16.61 -7.06
CA SER A 496 1.34 -16.50 -6.02
C SER A 496 2.19 -15.23 -6.11
N CYS A 497 1.98 -14.42 -7.15
CA CYS A 497 2.72 -13.18 -7.36
C CYS A 497 2.38 -12.10 -6.31
N SER A 498 3.34 -11.22 -6.06
CA SER A 498 3.28 -10.18 -5.02
C SER A 498 2.14 -9.17 -5.22
N GLU A 499 1.74 -8.89 -6.46
CA GLU A 499 0.68 -7.97 -6.86
C GLU A 499 -0.69 -8.43 -6.38
N PHE A 500 -0.82 -9.74 -6.17
CA PHE A 500 -2.02 -10.35 -5.65
C PHE A 500 -2.01 -10.41 -4.12
N LEU A 501 -0.90 -10.09 -3.44
CA LEU A 501 -0.86 -10.02 -1.96
C LEU A 501 -1.87 -9.00 -1.41
N ASP A 502 -2.08 -7.89 -2.14
CA ASP A 502 -3.03 -6.82 -1.81
C ASP A 502 -4.48 -7.26 -1.91
N VAL A 503 -4.76 -8.35 -2.64
CA VAL A 503 -6.08 -8.95 -2.66
C VAL A 503 -6.25 -9.75 -1.38
N GLN A 504 -7.12 -9.26 -0.50
CA GLN A 504 -7.29 -9.82 0.83
C GLN A 504 -8.64 -10.50 0.99
N LEU A 505 -8.58 -11.76 1.41
CA LEU A 505 -9.76 -12.58 1.65
C LEU A 505 -10.28 -12.34 3.05
N ARG A 506 -11.54 -11.93 3.16
CA ARG A 506 -12.19 -11.75 4.45
C ARG A 506 -12.58 -13.10 5.04
N THR A 507 -12.61 -13.22 6.36
CA THR A 507 -12.98 -14.46 7.06
C THR A 507 -14.34 -15.03 6.63
N SER A 508 -15.29 -14.16 6.25
CA SER A 508 -16.61 -14.56 5.75
C SER A 508 -16.58 -15.12 4.32
N GLU A 509 -15.60 -14.72 3.52
CA GLU A 509 -15.49 -15.09 2.10
C GLU A 509 -14.88 -16.50 1.96
N LYS A 510 -14.07 -16.92 2.93
CA LYS A 510 -13.49 -18.26 2.99
C LYS A 510 -14.54 -19.39 2.89
N ARG A 511 -15.70 -19.24 3.54
CA ARG A 511 -16.76 -20.25 3.48
C ARG A 511 -17.48 -20.24 2.12
N ALA A 512 -17.82 -19.05 1.62
CA ALA A 512 -18.48 -18.88 0.34
C ALA A 512 -17.61 -19.41 -0.82
N LEU A 513 -16.31 -19.14 -0.78
CA LEU A 513 -15.37 -19.62 -1.80
C LEU A 513 -15.13 -21.13 -1.70
N ASN A 514 -15.16 -21.71 -0.49
CA ASN A 514 -15.13 -23.16 -0.33
C ASN A 514 -16.39 -23.83 -0.88
N THR A 515 -17.55 -23.19 -0.75
CA THR A 515 -18.79 -23.65 -1.37
C THR A 515 -18.71 -23.55 -2.89
N LEU A 516 -18.19 -22.42 -3.41
CA LEU A 516 -18.00 -22.22 -4.85
C LEU A 516 -17.07 -23.27 -5.46
N ASN A 517 -15.98 -23.62 -4.77
CA ASN A 517 -15.01 -24.62 -5.23
C ASN A 517 -15.54 -26.07 -5.18
N LYS A 518 -16.64 -26.29 -4.46
CA LYS A 518 -17.31 -27.60 -4.36
C LYS A 518 -18.54 -27.69 -5.25
N ASP A 519 -18.87 -26.63 -5.99
CA ASP A 519 -20.03 -26.59 -6.89
C ASP A 519 -19.75 -27.47 -8.13
N PRO A 520 -20.44 -28.61 -8.30
CA PRO A 520 -20.22 -29.52 -9.42
C PRO A 520 -20.68 -28.93 -10.76
N ASN A 521 -21.48 -27.85 -10.74
CA ASN A 521 -22.04 -27.21 -11.93
C ASN A 521 -21.20 -26.02 -12.42
N ARG A 522 -20.10 -25.70 -11.74
CA ARG A 522 -19.15 -24.66 -12.15
C ARG A 522 -17.80 -25.27 -12.44
N ILE A 523 -17.18 -24.83 -13.54
CA ILE A 523 -15.81 -25.20 -13.87
C ILE A 523 -14.90 -24.53 -12.84
N THR A 524 -14.37 -25.30 -11.90
CA THR A 524 -13.41 -24.85 -10.89
C THR A 524 -12.17 -25.72 -10.97
N ILE A 525 -10.98 -25.11 -11.05
CA ILE A 525 -9.72 -25.85 -11.04
C ILE A 525 -9.53 -26.46 -9.65
N ARG A 526 -9.49 -27.79 -9.57
CA ARG A 526 -9.28 -28.53 -8.32
C ARG A 526 -7.79 -28.59 -8.01
N TYR A 527 -7.39 -28.12 -6.84
CA TYR A 527 -5.99 -28.13 -6.39
C TYR A 527 -5.80 -29.12 -5.24
N GLY A 528 -4.66 -29.81 -5.24
CA GLY A 528 -4.34 -30.89 -4.30
C GLY A 528 -4.12 -30.42 -2.85
N ASN A 529 -3.75 -29.15 -2.63
CA ASN A 529 -3.47 -28.62 -1.29
C ASN A 529 -4.09 -27.22 -1.04
N TYR A 530 -4.42 -26.97 0.23
CA TYR A 530 -5.18 -25.80 0.72
C TYR A 530 -4.46 -24.45 0.58
N THR A 531 -3.14 -24.46 0.49
CA THR A 531 -2.27 -23.28 0.39
C THR A 531 -2.25 -22.68 -1.01
N ASP A 532 -2.31 -23.51 -2.06
CA ASP A 532 -2.37 -23.06 -3.47
C ASP A 532 -3.72 -22.39 -3.79
N TRP A 533 -4.76 -22.79 -3.04
CA TRP A 533 -6.11 -22.24 -3.14
C TRP A 533 -6.25 -20.80 -2.60
N ILE A 534 -5.50 -20.43 -1.55
CA ILE A 534 -5.50 -19.05 -1.01
C ILE A 534 -4.83 -18.09 -2.00
N LYS A 535 -3.79 -18.57 -2.70
CA LYS A 535 -3.07 -17.81 -3.72
C LYS A 535 -4.01 -17.52 -4.91
N LEU A 536 -4.70 -18.53 -5.45
CA LEU A 536 -5.62 -18.38 -6.61
C LEU A 536 -6.81 -17.44 -6.42
N GLN A 537 -7.34 -17.37 -5.20
CA GLN A 537 -8.47 -16.51 -4.88
C GLN A 537 -8.18 -15.03 -5.08
N ARG A 538 -6.89 -14.66 -5.03
CA ARG A 538 -6.42 -13.32 -5.29
C ARG A 538 -6.45 -12.97 -6.78
N PHE A 539 -6.22 -13.95 -7.65
CA PHE A 539 -6.28 -13.81 -9.12
C PHE A 539 -7.71 -13.66 -9.65
N TYR A 540 -8.67 -14.41 -9.11
CA TYR A 540 -10.07 -14.37 -9.56
C TYR A 540 -10.87 -13.12 -9.14
N LEU A 541 -10.40 -12.34 -8.16
CA LEU A 541 -11.05 -11.09 -7.72
C LEU A 541 -10.67 -9.86 -8.57
N VAL A 542 -9.67 -10.01 -9.45
CA VAL A 542 -9.16 -8.93 -10.33
C VAL A 542 -9.80 -8.96 -11.73
N LYS A 543 -10.44 -10.06 -12.12
CA LYS A 543 -11.35 -10.14 -13.29
C LYS A 543 -12.79 -10.00 -12.84
#